data_AF-A0A061IE94-F1
#
_entry.id   AF-A0A061IE94-F1
#
_cell.length_a   1.000
_cell.length_b   1.000
_cell.length_c   1.000
_cell.angle_alpha   90.00
_cell.angle_beta   90.00
_cell.angle_gamma   90.00
#
_symmetry.space_group_name_H-M   'P 1'
#
loop_
_entity.id
_entity.type
_entity.pdbx_description
1 polymer ?
#
loop_
_entity_poly.entity_id
_entity_poly.type
_entity_poly.pdbx_seq_one_letter_code
_entity_poly.pdbx_strand_id
1 'polypeptide(L)'
;MDVEKMEQIQDQERKEETFTPVPSPHYMEITKLLLNHASDNISKADTIRTLIKDLRDTRMAKLRVSADNFVWQQEAHAKLDNLT
;
A
#
# COMPACT_ATOMS: atom_id res chain seq x y z
N MET A 1 5.28 -9.76 9.50
CA MET A 1 5.87 -8.47 9.10
C MET A 1 7.37 -8.68 9.00
N ASP A 2 7.82 -9.03 7.82
CA ASP A 2 9.23 -9.27 7.53
C ASP A 2 9.70 -8.13 6.62
N VAL A 3 10.80 -7.47 6.99
CA VAL A 3 11.24 -6.23 6.34
C VAL A 3 11.57 -6.48 4.88
N GLU A 4 12.29 -7.56 4.58
CA GLU A 4 12.72 -7.88 3.20
C GLU A 4 11.51 -8.11 2.28
N LYS A 5 10.50 -8.83 2.77
CA LYS A 5 9.26 -9.05 2.01
C LYS A 5 8.48 -7.74 1.79
N MET A 6 8.51 -6.84 2.76
CA MET A 6 7.82 -5.55 2.65
C MET A 6 8.53 -4.60 1.68
N GLU A 7 9.86 -4.62 1.64
CA GLU A 7 10.65 -3.92 0.62
C GLU A 7 10.34 -4.47 -0.77
N GLN A 8 10.26 -5.79 -0.95
CA GLN A 8 9.88 -6.40 -2.22
C GLN A 8 8.48 -5.98 -2.69
N ILE A 9 7.50 -5.96 -1.79
CA ILE A 9 6.14 -5.50 -2.12
C ILE A 9 6.14 -4.03 -2.51
N GLN A 10 6.87 -3.18 -1.77
CA GLN A 10 6.99 -1.77 -2.09
C GLN A 10 7.64 -1.54 -3.45
N ASP A 11 8.72 -2.25 -3.75
CA ASP A 11 9.41 -2.18 -5.03
C ASP A 11 8.54 -2.64 -6.18
N GLN A 12 7.76 -3.70 -5.98
CA GLN A 12 6.82 -4.19 -6.98
C GLN A 12 5.69 -3.17 -7.19
N GLU A 13 5.16 -2.58 -6.13
CA GLU A 13 4.16 -1.52 -6.22
C GLU A 13 4.68 -0.29 -6.97
N ARG A 14 5.96 0.06 -6.84
CA ARG A 14 6.55 1.18 -7.58
C ARG A 14 6.77 0.88 -9.07
N LYS A 15 7.07 -0.37 -9.42
CA LYS A 15 7.34 -0.79 -10.80
C LYS A 15 6.07 -0.97 -11.61
N GLU A 16 5.02 -1.49 -10.97
CA GLU A 16 3.77 -1.76 -11.65
C GLU A 16 2.94 -0.47 -11.81
N GLU A 17 2.29 -0.28 -12.95
CA GLU A 17 1.37 0.85 -13.14
C GLU A 17 0.04 0.65 -12.41
N THR A 18 -0.36 -0.61 -12.25
CA THR A 18 -1.60 -1.01 -11.55
C THR A 18 -1.33 -1.37 -10.08
N PHE A 19 -2.40 -1.52 -9.30
CA PHE A 19 -2.29 -1.92 -7.90
C PHE A 19 -1.87 -3.38 -7.77
N THR A 20 -0.81 -3.62 -7.02
CA THR A 20 -0.32 -4.98 -6.77
C THR A 20 -1.10 -5.63 -5.61
N PRO A 21 -1.22 -6.97 -5.58
CA PRO A 21 -1.87 -7.67 -4.48
C PRO A 21 -1.05 -7.53 -3.20
N VAL A 22 -1.71 -7.14 -2.12
CA VAL A 22 -1.10 -7.06 -0.79
C VAL A 22 -1.32 -8.36 0.00
N PRO A 23 -0.51 -8.63 1.04
CA PRO A 23 -0.60 -9.88 1.82
C PRO A 23 -1.92 -10.06 2.58
N SER A 24 -2.59 -8.96 2.92
CA SER A 24 -3.87 -8.98 3.62
C SER A 24 -4.70 -7.76 3.19
N PRO A 25 -6.01 -7.92 2.93
CA PRO A 25 -6.91 -6.80 2.62
C PRO A 25 -6.98 -5.73 3.71
N HIS A 26 -6.56 -6.06 4.94
CA HIS A 26 -6.59 -5.18 6.10
C HIS A 26 -5.19 -4.90 6.64
N TYR A 27 -4.16 -4.93 5.78
CA TYR A 27 -2.78 -4.73 6.23
C TYR A 27 -2.58 -3.38 6.94
N MET A 28 -3.31 -2.34 6.54
CA MET A 28 -3.21 -1.02 7.17
C MET A 28 -3.70 -1.04 8.63
N GLU A 29 -4.86 -1.62 8.88
CA GLU A 29 -5.44 -1.73 10.23
C GLU A 29 -4.57 -2.63 11.11
N ILE A 30 -4.19 -3.79 10.58
CA ILE A 30 -3.37 -4.78 11.29
C ILE A 30 -2.04 -4.16 11.69
N THR A 31 -1.36 -3.51 10.75
CA THR A 31 -0.05 -2.92 11.03
C THR A 31 -0.15 -1.72 11.97
N LYS A 32 -1.18 -0.88 11.86
CA LYS A 32 -1.42 0.21 12.81
C LYS A 32 -1.63 -0.31 14.22
N LEU A 33 -2.49 -1.32 14.41
CA LEU A 33 -2.76 -1.90 15.73
C LEU A 33 -1.49 -2.52 16.33
N LEU A 34 -0.78 -3.33 15.55
CA LEU A 34 0.41 -4.02 16.01
C LEU A 34 1.58 -3.05 16.32
N LEU A 35 1.82 -2.05 15.46
CA LEU A 35 2.91 -1.09 15.65
C LEU A 35 2.62 -0.03 16.73
N ASN A 36 1.36 0.10 17.17
CA ASN A 36 0.99 0.99 18.26
C ASN A 36 0.99 0.30 19.62
N HIS A 37 0.62 -0.97 19.68
CA HIS A 37 0.41 -1.69 20.94
C HIS A 37 1.47 -2.76 21.23
N ALA A 38 2.21 -3.21 20.22
CA ALA A 38 3.16 -4.32 20.33
C ALA A 38 4.49 -4.01 19.60
N SER A 39 4.85 -2.73 19.43
CA SER A 39 6.10 -2.33 18.77
C SER A 39 7.34 -2.97 19.40
N ASP A 40 7.34 -3.08 20.72
CA ASP A 40 8.48 -3.59 21.50
C ASP A 40 8.71 -5.09 21.25
N ASN A 41 7.69 -5.78 20.74
CA ASN A 41 7.77 -7.20 20.35
C ASN A 41 8.07 -7.39 18.86
N ILE A 42 8.24 -6.31 18.09
CA ILE A 42 8.45 -6.34 16.64
C ILE A 42 9.83 -5.79 16.32
N SER A 43 10.70 -6.66 15.83
CA SER A 43 12.01 -6.25 15.32
C SER A 43 11.87 -5.24 14.17
N LYS A 44 12.64 -4.14 14.24
CA LYS A 44 12.65 -3.08 13.21
C LYS A 44 11.27 -2.44 12.97
N ALA A 45 10.46 -2.28 14.03
CA ALA A 45 9.11 -1.70 13.96
C ALA A 45 9.06 -0.33 13.24
N ASP A 46 10.05 0.54 13.44
CA ASP A 46 10.12 1.86 12.79
C ASP A 46 10.37 1.77 11.28
N THR A 47 11.23 0.85 10.87
CA THR A 47 11.47 0.55 9.45
C THR A 47 10.19 0.05 8.80
N ILE A 48 9.52 -0.91 9.45
CA ILE A 48 8.23 -1.43 8.97
C ILE A 48 7.19 -0.31 8.86
N ARG A 49 7.10 0.58 9.85
CA ARG A 49 6.19 1.73 9.83
C ARG A 49 6.42 2.63 8.62
N THR A 50 7.70 2.88 8.30
CA THR A 50 8.09 3.69 7.13
C THR A 50 7.70 3.00 5.83
N LEU A 51 8.01 1.71 5.67
CA LEU A 51 7.67 0.95 4.47
C LEU A 51 6.16 0.91 4.20
N ILE A 52 5.35 0.72 5.24
CA ILE A 52 3.87 0.74 5.12
C ILE A 52 3.38 2.11 4.67
N LYS A 53 3.93 3.18 5.26
CA LYS A 53 3.56 4.54 4.91
C LYS A 53 3.87 4.82 3.45
N ASP A 54 5.08 4.50 3.00
CA ASP A 54 5.50 4.74 1.62
C ASP A 54 4.68 3.90 0.62
N LEU A 55 4.35 2.65 0.98
CA LEU A 55 3.47 1.80 0.16
C LEU A 55 2.08 2.45 0.01
N ARG A 56 1.50 2.91 1.12
CA ARG A 56 0.21 3.61 1.12
C ARG A 56 0.25 4.89 0.28
N ASP A 57 1.31 5.69 0.42
CA ASP A 57 1.47 6.95 -0.29
C ASP A 57 1.59 6.71 -1.81
N THR A 58 2.33 5.67 -2.22
CA THR A 58 2.45 5.23 -3.62
C THR A 58 1.08 4.85 -4.20
N ARG A 59 0.31 4.03 -3.46
CA ARG A 59 -1.02 3.59 -3.88
C ARG A 59 -2.02 4.73 -3.93
N MET A 60 -1.96 5.66 -2.98
CA MET A 60 -2.79 6.87 -3.00
C MET A 60 -2.50 7.74 -4.22
N ALA A 61 -1.22 7.88 -4.59
CA ALA A 61 -0.84 8.61 -5.79
C ALA A 61 -1.39 7.95 -7.07
N LYS A 62 -1.29 6.62 -7.20
CA LYS A 62 -1.90 5.88 -8.32
C LYS A 62 -3.41 6.07 -8.39
N LEU A 63 -4.09 5.97 -7.25
CA LEU A 63 -5.55 6.15 -7.19
C LEU A 63 -5.95 7.55 -7.65
N ARG A 64 -5.21 8.58 -7.21
CA ARG A 64 -5.45 9.96 -7.63
C ARG A 64 -5.30 10.12 -9.15
N VAL A 65 -4.20 9.63 -9.72
CA VAL A 65 -3.97 9.69 -11.17
C VAL A 65 -5.06 8.94 -11.94
N SER A 66 -5.45 7.75 -11.47
CA SER A 66 -6.52 6.96 -12.08
C SER A 66 -7.87 7.70 -12.04
N ALA A 67 -8.22 8.30 -10.90
CA ALA A 67 -9.46 9.06 -10.75
C ALA A 67 -9.45 10.36 -11.59
N ASP A 68 -8.32 11.06 -11.64
CA ASP A 68 -8.17 12.27 -12.45
C ASP A 68 -8.34 11.94 -13.95
N ASN A 69 -7.73 10.84 -14.42
CA ASN A 69 -7.89 10.37 -15.80
C ASN A 69 -9.34 9.96 -16.11
N PHE A 70 -10.00 9.24 -15.19
CA PHE A 70 -11.40 8.83 -15.36
C PHE A 70 -12.33 10.03 -15.61
N VAL A 71 -12.17 11.10 -14.83
CA VAL A 71 -12.96 12.33 -14.98
C VAL A 71 -12.58 13.08 -16.25
N TRP A 72 -11.28 13.23 -16.53
CA TRP A 72 -10.80 13.97 -17.69
C TRP A 72 -11.23 13.34 -19.02
N GLN A 73 -11.22 12.01 -19.10
CA GLN A 73 -11.65 11.24 -20.28
C GLN A 73 -13.17 11.02 -20.35
N GLN A 74 -13.92 11.45 -19.34
CA GLN A 74 -15.38 11.23 -19.22
C GLN A 74 -15.75 9.74 -19.34
N GLU A 75 -14.94 8.89 -18.73
CA GLU A 75 -15.22 7.46 -18.68
C GLU A 75 -16.49 7.17 -17.85
N ALA A 76 -17.21 6.11 -18.21
CA ALA A 76 -18.41 5.68 -17.49
C ALA A 76 -18.18 4.49 -16.55
N HIS A 77 -17.02 3.83 -16.65
CA HIS A 77 -16.68 2.64 -15.87
C HIS A 77 -15.17 2.52 -15.65
N ALA A 78 -14.75 2.24 -14.41
CA ALA A 78 -13.37 1.94 -14.05
C ALA A 78 -13.29 0.63 -13.26
N LYS A 79 -12.26 -0.17 -13.54
CA LYS A 79 -11.95 -1.39 -12.79
C LYS A 79 -10.77 -1.13 -11.86
N LEU A 80 -10.99 -1.31 -10.56
CA LEU A 80 -9.96 -1.16 -9.52
C LEU A 80 -9.63 -2.52 -8.92
N ASP A 81 -8.66 -3.21 -9.49
CA ASP A 81 -8.18 -4.48 -8.97
C ASP A 81 -7.25 -4.26 -7.77
N ASN A 82 -7.30 -5.16 -6.78
CA ASN A 82 -6.38 -5.19 -5.63
C ASN A 82 -6.27 -3.87 -4.85
N LEU A 83 -7.30 -3.03 -4.75
CA LEU A 83 -7.18 -1.65 -4.26
C LEU A 83 -6.72 -1.50 -2.80
N THR A 84 -7.12 -2.43 -1.92
CA THR A 84 -6.69 -2.43 -0.52
C THR A 84 -5.25 -2.81 -0.44
#